data_AF-A0A4U9HTF9-F1
#
_entry.id   AF-A0A4U9HTF9-F1
#
_cell.length_a   1.000
_cell.length_b   1.000
_cell.length_c   1.000
_cell.angle_alpha   90.00
_cell.angle_beta   90.00
_cell.angle_gamma   90.00
#
_symmetry.space_group_name_H-M   'P 1'
#
loop_
_entity.id
_entity.type
_entity.pdbx_description
1 polymer ?
#
loop_
_entity_poly.entity_id
_entity_poly.type
_entity_poly.pdbx_seq_one_letter_code
_entity_poly.pdbx_strand_id
1 'polypeptide(L)'
;MRDNGIAFEMAQNEPEDHFGTLLLLAAWLAETGRDAERDQLLAWHLLPWSTRFLTLFVENAGHPFYRALGQLAQLTLAEWQSTLLIPVAEKPLYR
;
A
#
# COMPACT_ATOMS: atom_id res chain seq x y z
N MET A 1 4.10 7.32 11.00
CA MET A 1 2.72 7.59 11.48
C MET A 1 2.70 8.51 12.70
N ARG A 2 3.30 8.12 13.84
CA ARG A 2 3.30 8.93 15.09
C ARG A 2 3.85 10.34 14.92
N ASP A 3 4.99 10.50 14.26
CA ASP A 3 5.61 11.82 14.05
C ASP A 3 4.79 12.76 13.16
N ASN A 4 3.91 12.18 12.32
CA ASN A 4 2.97 12.92 11.48
C ASN A 4 1.61 13.14 12.16
N GLY A 5 1.49 12.86 13.47
CA GLY A 5 0.23 13.00 14.21
C GLY A 5 -0.90 12.09 13.71
N ILE A 6 -0.55 10.99 13.03
CA ILE A 6 -1.54 10.02 12.53
C ILE A 6 -1.81 9.01 13.65
N ALA A 7 -2.98 9.14 14.28
CA ALA A 7 -3.51 8.15 15.22
C ALA A 7 -4.40 7.18 14.44
N PHE A 8 -3.87 5.99 14.17
CA PHE A 8 -4.61 4.93 13.48
C PHE A 8 -5.06 3.90 14.52
N GLU A 9 -6.24 4.09 15.10
CA GLU A 9 -6.81 3.16 16.06
C GLU A 9 -7.53 2.02 15.33
N MET A 10 -6.87 0.87 15.18
CA MET A 10 -7.57 -0.35 14.82
C MET A 10 -8.23 -0.95 16.07
N ALA A 11 -9.48 -1.41 15.93
CA ALA A 11 -10.27 -1.98 17.02
C ALA A 11 -9.69 -3.30 17.60
N GLN A 12 -8.66 -3.87 16.96
CA GLN A 12 -7.94 -5.08 17.38
C GLN A 12 -6.44 -4.93 17.11
N ASN A 13 -5.62 -5.76 17.78
CA ASN A 13 -4.16 -5.89 17.63
C ASN A 13 -3.72 -6.37 16.23
N GLU A 14 -4.27 -5.79 15.17
CA GLU A 14 -3.83 -6.02 13.81
C GLU A 14 -2.54 -5.23 13.54
N PRO A 15 -1.62 -5.77 12.72
CA PRO A 15 -0.44 -5.03 12.29
C PRO A 15 -0.82 -3.81 11.44
N GLU A 16 -0.22 -2.66 11.72
CA GLU A 16 -0.43 -1.40 10.97
C GLU A 16 0.00 -1.50 9.49
N ASP A 17 0.75 -2.53 9.11
CA ASP A 17 1.29 -2.77 7.77
C ASP A 17 0.42 -3.73 6.91
N HIS A 18 -0.79 -4.04 7.35
CA HIS A 18 -1.74 -4.78 6.52
C HIS A 18 -2.05 -4.02 5.22
N PHE A 19 -1.97 -4.71 4.07
CA PHE A 19 -2.08 -4.11 2.73
C PHE A 19 -3.34 -3.26 2.56
N GLY A 20 -4.51 -3.80 2.90
CA GLY A 20 -5.78 -3.08 2.78
C GLY A 20 -5.86 -1.87 3.72
N THR A 21 -5.26 -1.98 4.90
CA THR A 21 -5.24 -0.91 5.91
C THR A 21 -4.40 0.27 5.45
N LEU A 22 -3.23 0.01 4.84
CA LEU A 22 -2.40 1.05 4.24
C LEU A 22 -3.10 1.75 3.06
N LEU A 23 -3.87 1.02 2.25
CA LEU A 23 -4.68 1.63 1.18
C LEU A 23 -5.78 2.53 1.74
N LEU A 24 -6.46 2.12 2.81
CA LEU A 24 -7.46 2.94 3.49
C LEU A 24 -6.83 4.21 4.08
N LEU A 25 -5.64 4.10 4.68
CA LEU A 25 -4.91 5.26 5.18
C LEU A 25 -4.47 6.19 4.03
N ALA A 26 -4.02 5.65 2.89
CA ALA A 26 -3.68 6.45 1.72
C ALA A 26 -4.89 7.23 1.20
N ALA A 27 -6.07 6.59 1.16
CA ALA A 27 -7.32 7.24 0.79
C ALA A 27 -7.68 8.37 1.77
N TRP A 28 -7.62 8.11 3.08
CA TRP A 28 -7.89 9.12 4.10
C TRP A 28 -6.92 10.31 4.04
N LEU A 29 -5.63 10.07 3.79
CA LEU A 29 -4.65 11.14 3.60
C LEU A 29 -4.97 11.99 2.37
N ALA A 30 -5.40 11.37 1.27
CA ALA A 30 -5.83 12.10 0.08
C ALA A 30 -7.10 12.93 0.35
N GLU A 31 -8.10 12.36 1.03
CA GLU A 31 -9.36 13.04 1.39
C GLU A 31 -9.14 14.24 2.33
N THR A 32 -8.11 14.18 3.16
CA THR A 32 -7.74 15.24 4.11
C THR A 32 -6.71 16.24 3.55
N GLY A 33 -6.33 16.13 2.27
CA GLY A 33 -5.39 17.04 1.60
C GLY A 33 -3.94 16.90 2.07
N ARG A 34 -3.57 15.74 2.63
CA ARG A 34 -2.24 15.43 3.16
C ARG A 34 -1.40 14.69 2.11
N ASP A 35 -1.22 15.32 0.96
CA ASP A 35 -0.56 14.71 -0.21
C ASP A 35 0.89 14.30 0.07
N ALA A 36 1.64 15.09 0.82
CA ALA A 36 3.03 14.78 1.14
C ALA A 36 3.15 13.50 1.99
N GLU A 37 2.29 13.35 3.00
CA GLU A 37 2.27 12.17 3.86
C GLU A 37 1.71 10.95 3.13
N ARG A 38 0.75 11.14 2.21
CA ARG A 38 0.28 10.07 1.31
C ARG A 38 1.44 9.56 0.46
N ASP A 39 2.20 10.46 -0.17
CA ASP A 39 3.30 10.07 -1.04
C ASP A 39 4.38 9.33 -0.24
N GLN A 40 4.72 9.81 0.96
CA GLN A 40 5.62 9.12 1.89
C GLN A 40 5.10 7.72 2.27
N LEU A 41 3.81 7.60 2.58
CA LEU A 41 3.18 6.32 2.90
C LEU A 41 3.33 5.33 1.74
N LEU A 42 3.01 5.77 0.52
CA LEU A 42 3.14 4.94 -0.68
C LEU A 42 4.61 4.55 -0.92
N ALA A 43 5.51 5.52 -1.00
CA ALA A 43 6.90 5.29 -1.40
C ALA A 43 7.71 4.50 -0.37
N TRP A 44 7.46 4.67 0.92
CA TRP A 44 8.32 4.10 1.97
C TRP A 44 7.70 2.93 2.71
N HIS A 45 6.36 2.83 2.72
CA HIS A 45 5.65 1.87 3.56
C HIS A 45 4.78 0.88 2.79
N LEU A 46 4.37 1.17 1.54
CA LEU A 46 3.55 0.25 0.73
C LEU A 46 4.30 -0.31 -0.48
N LEU A 47 4.72 0.56 -1.40
CA LEU A 47 5.34 0.19 -2.68
C LEU A 47 6.63 -0.65 -2.58
N PRO A 48 7.46 -0.54 -1.52
CA PRO A 48 8.66 -1.37 -1.41
C PRO A 48 8.40 -2.88 -1.41
N TRP A 49 7.19 -3.33 -1.05
CA TRP A 49 6.85 -4.75 -0.94
C TRP A 49 5.51 -5.13 -1.59
N SER A 50 4.63 -4.17 -1.87
CA SER A 50 3.29 -4.43 -2.42
C SER A 50 3.34 -5.19 -3.74
N THR A 51 4.31 -4.90 -4.62
CA THR A 51 4.46 -5.59 -5.91
C THR A 51 4.72 -7.08 -5.70
N ARG A 52 5.61 -7.43 -4.78
CA ARG A 52 5.90 -8.83 -4.45
C ARG A 52 4.71 -9.52 -3.83
N PHE A 53 4.05 -8.86 -2.87
CA PHE A 53 2.82 -9.35 -2.25
C PHE A 53 1.75 -9.65 -3.31
N LEU A 54 1.46 -8.69 -4.20
CA LEU A 54 0.42 -8.83 -5.23
C LEU A 54 0.75 -9.89 -6.27
N THR A 55 2.02 -10.04 -6.67
CA THR A 55 2.43 -11.12 -7.57
C THR A 55 2.11 -12.49 -6.96
N LEU A 56 2.55 -12.73 -5.72
CA LEU A 56 2.24 -13.98 -5.02
C LEU A 56 0.74 -14.17 -4.78
N PHE A 57 0.03 -13.09 -4.47
CA PHE A 57 -1.41 -13.11 -4.27
C PHE A 57 -2.15 -13.53 -5.54
N VAL A 58 -1.83 -12.94 -6.69
CA VAL A 58 -2.45 -13.26 -7.99
C VAL A 58 -2.14 -14.70 -8.42
N GLU A 59 -0.90 -15.15 -8.24
CA GLU A 59 -0.47 -16.52 -8.54
C GLU A 59 -1.24 -17.56 -7.71
N ASN A 60 -1.47 -17.28 -6.42
CA ASN A 60 -2.01 -18.23 -5.45
C ASN A 60 -3.47 -17.98 -5.05
N ALA A 61 -4.18 -17.01 -5.67
CA ALA A 61 -5.52 -16.57 -5.25
C ALA A 61 -6.59 -17.69 -5.19
N GLY A 62 -6.41 -18.79 -5.92
CA GLY A 62 -7.32 -19.95 -5.92
C GLY A 62 -8.74 -19.69 -6.46
N HIS A 63 -9.11 -18.44 -6.71
CA HIS A 63 -10.43 -18.03 -7.18
C HIS A 63 -10.34 -16.87 -8.19
N PRO A 64 -11.08 -16.90 -9.32
CA PRO A 64 -11.00 -15.87 -10.37
C PRO A 64 -11.25 -14.44 -9.89
N PHE A 65 -12.21 -14.27 -8.96
CA PHE A 65 -12.51 -12.95 -8.37
C PHE A 65 -11.28 -12.32 -7.70
N TYR A 66 -10.62 -13.05 -6.80
CA TYR A 66 -9.45 -12.54 -6.08
C TYR A 66 -8.24 -12.39 -6.99
N ARG A 67 -8.11 -13.24 -8.02
CA ARG A 67 -7.10 -13.05 -9.05
C ARG A 67 -7.29 -11.71 -9.79
N ALA A 68 -8.51 -11.42 -10.25
CA ALA A 68 -8.82 -10.17 -10.93
C ALA A 68 -8.65 -8.95 -10.00
N LEU A 69 -9.04 -9.08 -8.73
CA LEU A 69 -8.82 -8.05 -7.72
C LEU A 69 -7.32 -7.71 -7.56
N GLY A 70 -6.47 -8.74 -7.44
CA GLY A 70 -5.03 -8.55 -7.35
C GLY A 70 -4.43 -7.89 -8.59
N GLN A 71 -4.87 -8.30 -9.78
CA GLN A 71 -4.43 -7.69 -11.05
C GLN A 71 -4.85 -6.22 -11.17
N LEU A 72 -6.08 -5.90 -10.76
CA LEU A 72 -6.54 -4.52 -10.72
C LEU A 72 -5.69 -3.68 -9.76
N ALA A 73 -5.40 -4.21 -8.56
CA ALA A 73 -4.52 -3.53 -7.61
C ALA A 73 -3.10 -3.33 -8.18
N GLN A 74 -2.54 -4.32 -8.91
CA GLN A 74 -1.22 -4.17 -9.55
C GLN A 74 -1.21 -3.01 -10.55
N LEU A 75 -2.22 -2.94 -11.43
CA LEU A 75 -2.32 -1.87 -12.43
C LEU A 75 -2.49 -0.50 -11.77
N THR A 76 -3.36 -0.39 -10.77
CA THR A 76 -3.61 0.86 -10.05
C THR A 76 -2.35 1.34 -9.33
N LEU A 77 -1.65 0.47 -8.59
CA LEU A 77 -0.45 0.87 -7.85
C LEU A 77 0.72 1.17 -8.78
N ALA A 78 0.84 0.51 -9.93
CA ALA A 78 1.84 0.83 -10.94
C ALA A 78 1.65 2.25 -11.49
N GLU A 79 0.40 2.66 -11.72
CA GLU A 79 0.09 4.03 -12.14
C GLU A 79 0.38 5.06 -11.04
N TRP A 80 0.09 4.74 -9.78
CA TRP A 80 0.45 5.64 -8.67
C TRP A 80 1.97 5.74 -8.49
N GLN A 81 2.70 4.65 -8.71
CA GLN A 81 4.16 4.65 -8.68
C GLN A 81 4.77 5.48 -9.82
N SER A 82 4.15 5.50 -11.00
CA SER A 82 4.65 6.27 -12.16
C SER A 82 4.50 7.79 -11.97
N THR A 83 3.52 8.22 -11.16
CA THR A 83 3.21 9.63 -10.88
C THR A 83 3.88 10.17 -9.61
N LEU A 84 4.50 9.29 -8.81
CA LEU A 84 5.22 9.67 -7.59
C LEU A 84 6.49 10.47 -7.89
N LEU A 85 6.62 11.62 -7.22
CA LEU A 85 7.80 12.49 -7.35
C LEU A 85 8.98 12.06 -6.46
N ILE A 86 8.70 11.28 -5.41
CA ILE A 86 9.71 10.77 -4.50
C ILE A 86 10.06 9.30 -4.84
N PRO A 87 11.32 8.88 -4.68
CA PRO A 87 11.72 7.51 -5.00
C PRO A 87 11.10 6.51 -4.02
N VAL A 88 10.68 5.36 -4.56
CA VAL A 88 10.30 4.20 -3.74
C VAL A 88 11.52 3.68 -3.00
N ALA A 89 11.37 3.42 -1.70
CA ALA A 89 12.47 2.93 -0.88
C ALA A 89 12.89 1.51 -1.31
N GLU A 90 14.17 1.32 -1.62
CA GLU A 90 14.72 0.00 -1.89
C GLU A 90 14.90 -0.78 -0.59
N LYS A 91 14.25 -1.94 -0.49
CA LYS A 91 14.32 -2.82 0.69
C LYS A 91 14.52 -4.27 0.26
N PRO A 92 15.37 -5.04 0.94
CA PRO A 92 15.49 -6.47 0.67
C PRO A 92 14.17 -7.18 0.96
N LEU A 93 13.74 -8.01 0.03
CA LEU A 93 12.57 -8.86 0.17
C LEU A 93 13.02 -10.28 0.53
N TYR A 94 12.55 -10.79 1.66
CA TYR A 94 12.95 -12.09 2.18
C TYR A 94 12.03 -13.24 1.72
N ARG A 95 10.95 -12.94 0.99
CA ARG A 95 10.00 -13.91 0.46
C ARG A 95 9.48 -13.50 -0.90
#